data_AF-A0A963HY61-F1
#
_entry.id   AF-A0A963HY61-F1
#
_cell.length_a   1.000
_cell.length_b   1.000
_cell.length_c   1.000
_cell.angle_alpha   90.00
_cell.angle_beta   90.00
_cell.angle_gamma   90.00
#
_symmetry.space_group_name_H-M   'P 1'
#
loop_
_entity.id
_entity.type
_entity.pdbx_description
1 polymer ?
#
loop_
_entity_poly.entity_id
_entity_poly.type
_entity_poly.pdbx_seq_one_letter_code
_entity_poly.pdbx_strand_id
1 'polypeptide(L)'
;ALVAAIDDPRRRDKAGAILCLVGAVNVPIIYFSVKWWNTLHQGASVSLTKAPSMASIMLSGMLVMAIAAWAYTIAVALYRVRVLILERERHADWVRSELANIGEAN
;
A
#
# COMPACT_ATOMS: atom_id res chain seq x y z
N ALA A 1 7.99 -10.50 -6.83
CA ALA A 1 9.11 -11.43 -7.06
C ALA A 1 9.40 -12.27 -5.81
N LEU A 2 9.93 -11.70 -4.71
CA LEU A 2 10.34 -12.47 -3.52
C LEU A 2 9.23 -13.34 -2.88
N VAL A 3 8.06 -12.74 -2.60
CA VAL A 3 6.91 -13.46 -2.02
C VAL A 3 6.37 -14.52 -2.99
N ALA A 4 6.37 -14.26 -4.29
CA ALA A 4 5.89 -15.19 -5.30
C ALA A 4 6.86 -16.36 -5.57
N ALA A 5 8.12 -16.25 -5.16
CA ALA A 5 9.16 -17.27 -5.35
C ALA A 5 9.22 -18.31 -4.21
N ILE A 6 8.37 -18.18 -3.19
CA ILE A 6 8.31 -19.10 -2.04
C ILE A 6 7.01 -19.91 -2.13
N ASP A 7 7.15 -21.22 -2.30
CA ASP A 7 6.01 -22.12 -2.47
C ASP A 7 5.22 -22.35 -1.17
N ASP A 8 5.90 -22.45 -0.03
CA ASP A 8 5.24 -22.65 1.27
C ASP A 8 4.47 -21.37 1.69
N PRO A 9 3.13 -21.43 1.83
CA PRO A 9 2.32 -20.24 2.10
C PRO A 9 2.67 -19.56 3.43
N ARG A 10 3.04 -20.32 4.46
CA ARG A 10 3.38 -19.76 5.78
C ARG A 10 4.71 -19.02 5.74
N ARG A 11 5.71 -19.60 5.08
CA ARG A 11 7.04 -18.98 4.91
C ARG A 11 6.97 -17.78 3.98
N ARG A 12 6.13 -17.85 2.94
CA ARG A 12 5.81 -16.73 2.05
C ARG A 12 5.22 -15.54 2.81
N ASP A 13 4.22 -15.78 3.66
CA ASP A 13 3.58 -14.73 4.47
C ASP A 13 4.58 -14.09 5.43
N LYS A 14 5.43 -14.89 6.10
CA LYS A 14 6.49 -14.38 6.98
C LYS A 14 7.50 -13.50 6.25
N ALA A 15 7.99 -13.95 5.08
CA ALA A 15 8.92 -13.16 4.27
C ALA A 15 8.28 -11.83 3.82
N GLY A 16 7.00 -11.86 3.42
CA GLY A 16 6.23 -10.66 3.10
C GLY A 16 6.09 -9.71 4.29
N ALA A 17 5.80 -10.22 5.49
CA ALA A 17 5.68 -9.43 6.70
C ALA A 17 7.00 -8.73 7.08
N ILE A 18 8.14 -9.45 6.98
CA ILE A 18 9.47 -8.87 7.22
C ILE A 18 9.75 -7.75 6.22
N LEU A 19 9.49 -7.97 4.93
CA LEU A 19 9.69 -6.95 3.91
C LEU A 19 8.84 -5.70 4.18
N CYS A 20 7.58 -5.88 4.59
CA CYS A 20 6.70 -4.78 4.97
C CYS A 20 7.26 -3.99 6.17
N LEU A 21 7.74 -4.69 7.21
CA LEU A 21 8.33 -4.07 8.39
C LEU A 21 9.61 -3.29 8.05
N VAL A 22 10.51 -3.88 7.25
CA VAL A 22 11.72 -3.21 6.78
C VAL A 22 11.37 -1.97 5.97
N GLY A 23 10.38 -2.06 5.07
CA GLY A 23 9.88 -0.91 4.30
C GLY A 23 9.32 0.20 5.20
N ALA A 24 8.54 -0.16 6.22
CA ALA A 24 7.96 0.79 7.17
C ALA A 24 9.04 1.52 7.99
N VAL A 25 10.09 0.80 8.43
CA VAL A 25 11.24 1.37 9.14
C VAL A 25 12.13 2.21 8.22
N ASN A 26 12.19 1.89 6.93
CA ASN A 26 12.96 2.65 5.94
C ASN A 26 12.41 4.06 5.72
N VAL A 27 11.09 4.26 5.79
CA VAL A 27 10.45 5.58 5.61
C VAL A 27 10.99 6.64 6.59
N PRO A 28 10.99 6.45 7.93
CA PRO A 28 11.56 7.43 8.85
C PRO A 28 13.08 7.55 8.68
N ILE A 29 13.80 6.46 8.38
CA ILE A 29 15.24 6.53 8.11
C ILE A 29 15.54 7.49 6.96
N ILE A 30 14.83 7.38 5.82
CA ILE A 30 14.99 8.27 4.67
C ILE A 30 14.61 9.71 5.01
N TYR A 31 13.53 9.90 5.77
CA TYR A 31 13.10 11.24 6.17
C TYR A 31 14.15 11.94 7.05
N PHE A 32 14.68 11.22 8.04
CA PHE A 32 15.67 11.77 8.95
C PHE A 32 17.08 11.80 8.36
N SER A 33 17.41 10.94 7.38
CA SER A 33 18.71 10.96 6.71
C SER A 33 18.96 12.31 6.03
N VAL A 34 17.91 12.91 5.44
CA VAL A 34 17.99 14.26 4.87
C VAL A 34 18.22 15.31 5.95
N LYS A 35 17.67 15.15 7.15
CA LYS A 35 17.88 16.11 8.25
C LYS A 35 19.26 15.99 8.89
N TRP A 36 19.75 14.76 9.05
CA TRP A 36 21.01 14.47 9.75
C TRP A 36 22.24 14.77 8.90
N TRP A 37 22.15 14.59 7.58
CA TRP A 37 23.28 14.76 6.66
C TRP A 37 23.19 16.03 5.80
N ASN A 38 22.42 17.03 6.24
CA ASN A 38 22.05 18.16 5.38
C ASN A 38 23.13 19.25 5.29
N THR A 39 23.69 19.44 4.09
CA THR A 39 24.46 20.65 3.73
C THR A 39 24.02 21.28 2.39
N LEU A 40 23.19 20.62 1.58
CA LEU A 40 22.88 21.05 0.20
C LEU A 40 21.41 20.90 -0.24
N HIS A 41 20.53 20.27 0.55
CA HIS A 41 19.17 20.01 0.07
C HIS A 41 18.20 21.16 0.40
N GLN A 42 17.49 21.62 -0.63
CA GLN A 42 16.48 22.66 -0.50
C GLN A 42 15.41 22.22 0.52
N GLY A 43 15.03 23.14 1.42
CA GLY A 43 14.02 22.87 2.44
C GLY A 43 12.66 22.50 1.83
N ALA A 44 11.82 21.82 2.61
CA ALA A 44 10.50 21.39 2.16
C ALA A 44 9.64 22.56 1.66
N SER A 45 9.12 22.45 0.44
CA SER A 45 8.27 23.49 -0.20
C SER A 45 6.82 23.49 0.31
N VAL A 46 6.39 22.41 0.95
CA VAL A 46 5.07 22.25 1.56
C VAL A 46 5.27 22.09 3.06
N SER A 47 4.68 23.00 3.83
CA SER A 47 4.70 22.98 5.29
C SER A 47 3.27 22.99 5.82
N LEU A 48 3.03 22.27 6.91
CA LEU A 48 1.75 22.29 7.64
C LEU A 48 1.54 23.60 8.42
N THR A 49 2.62 24.36 8.66
CA THR A 49 2.62 25.57 9.52
C THR A 49 2.90 26.87 8.77
N LYS A 50 3.22 26.81 7.47
CA LYS A 50 3.50 27.99 6.64
C LYS A 50 2.73 27.89 5.33
N ALA A 51 2.34 29.04 4.78
CA ALA A 51 1.78 29.08 3.44
C ALA A 51 2.74 28.37 2.45
N PRO A 52 2.24 27.46 1.60
CA PRO A 52 3.07 26.72 0.67
C PRO A 52 3.79 27.69 -0.26
N SER A 53 5.09 27.48 -0.49
CA SER A 53 5.89 28.36 -1.36
C SER A 53 5.65 28.10 -2.86
N MET A 54 4.61 27.33 -3.19
CA MET A 54 4.33 26.76 -4.50
C MET A 54 3.00 27.31 -5.04
N ALA A 55 2.91 27.53 -6.34
CA ALA A 55 1.68 27.99 -6.98
C ALA A 55 0.50 27.05 -6.67
N SER A 56 -0.67 27.63 -6.41
CA SER A 56 -1.88 26.90 -5.99
C SER A 56 -2.29 25.78 -6.94
N ILE A 57 -2.09 25.97 -8.25
CA ILE A 57 -2.38 24.97 -9.28
C ILE A 57 -1.49 23.73 -9.19
N MET A 58 -0.23 23.88 -8.78
CA MET A 58 0.68 22.75 -8.64
C MET A 58 0.39 21.99 -7.34
N LEU A 59 0.05 22.71 -6.27
CA LEU A 59 -0.37 22.10 -5.00
C LEU A 59 -1.65 21.27 -5.19
N SER A 60 -2.67 21.81 -5.88
CA SER A 60 -3.91 21.09 -6.13
C SER A 60 -3.67 19.86 -7.00
N GLY A 61 -2.86 19.97 -8.07
CA GLY A 61 -2.47 18.83 -8.89
C GLY A 61 -1.77 17.73 -8.08
N MET A 62 -0.82 18.12 -7.21
CA MET A 62 -0.13 17.17 -6.33
C MET A 62 -1.10 16.47 -5.37
N LEU A 63 -2.03 17.20 -4.76
CA LEU A 63 -3.00 16.62 -3.82
C LEU A 63 -4.00 15.69 -4.53
N VAL A 64 -4.51 16.07 -5.70
CA VAL A 64 -5.41 15.22 -6.50
C VAL A 64 -4.72 13.92 -6.87
N MET A 65 -3.48 13.99 -7.37
CA MET A 65 -2.72 12.79 -7.74
C MET A 65 -2.36 11.94 -6.52
N ALA A 66 -2.00 12.55 -5.39
CA ALA A 66 -1.74 11.84 -4.15
C ALA A 66 -2.99 11.07 -3.68
N ILE A 67 -4.15 11.72 -3.62
CA ILE A 67 -5.41 11.08 -3.23
C ILE A 67 -5.77 9.97 -4.21
N ALA A 68 -5.66 10.20 -5.52
CA ALA A 68 -5.95 9.18 -6.53
C ALA A 68 -5.04 7.95 -6.39
N ALA A 69 -3.73 8.16 -6.18
CA ALA A 69 -2.78 7.07 -5.98
C ALA A 69 -3.07 6.26 -4.70
N TRP A 70 -3.40 6.94 -3.60
CA TRP A 70 -3.80 6.28 -2.35
C TRP A 70 -5.11 5.50 -2.50
N ALA A 71 -6.14 6.10 -3.10
CA ALA A 71 -7.42 5.45 -3.35
C ALA A 71 -7.24 4.20 -4.23
N TYR A 72 -6.47 4.31 -5.31
CA TYR A 72 -6.14 3.17 -6.17
C TYR A 72 -5.40 2.06 -5.41
N THR A 73 -4.37 2.42 -4.63
CA THR A 73 -3.58 1.45 -3.85
C THR A 73 -4.46 0.70 -2.85
N ILE A 74 -5.34 1.41 -2.14
CA ILE A 74 -6.29 0.81 -1.19
C ILE A 74 -7.27 -0.12 -1.92
N ALA A 75 -7.86 0.34 -3.04
CA ALA A 75 -8.82 -0.46 -3.80
C ALA A 75 -8.20 -1.78 -4.29
N VAL A 76 -6.99 -1.72 -4.86
CA VAL A 76 -6.26 -2.91 -5.33
C VAL A 76 -5.86 -3.81 -4.17
N ALA A 77 -5.43 -3.25 -3.04
CA ALA A 77 -5.10 -4.03 -1.84
C ALA A 77 -6.32 -4.79 -1.32
N LEU A 78 -7.48 -4.13 -1.19
CA LEU A 78 -8.73 -4.76 -0.76
C LEU A 78 -9.20 -5.85 -1.74
N TYR A 79 -9.12 -5.57 -3.04
CA TYR A 79 -9.44 -6.57 -4.07
C TYR A 79 -8.54 -7.81 -3.96
N ARG A 80 -7.23 -7.62 -3.76
CA ARG A 80 -6.28 -8.73 -3.56
C ARG A 80 -6.56 -9.52 -2.29
N VAL A 81 -6.88 -8.85 -1.18
CA VAL A 81 -7.24 -9.52 0.07
C VAL A 81 -8.48 -10.39 -0.12
N ARG A 82 -9.50 -9.88 -0.82
CA ARG A 82 -10.72 -10.65 -1.14
C ARG A 82 -10.39 -11.94 -1.90
N VAL A 83 -9.58 -11.85 -2.97
CA VAL A 83 -9.18 -13.02 -3.75
C VAL A 83 -8.39 -14.02 -2.89
N LEU A 84 -7.46 -13.53 -2.06
CA LEU A 84 -6.66 -14.37 -1.17
C LEU A 84 -7.50 -15.13 -0.14
N ILE A 85 -8.53 -14.49 0.43
CA ILE A 85 -9.46 -15.14 1.36
C ILE A 85 -10.22 -16.26 0.66
N LEU A 86 -10.78 -15.98 -0.53
CA LEU A 86 -11.50 -16.98 -1.33
C LEU A 86 -10.62 -18.18 -1.70
N GLU A 87 -9.35 -17.95 -2.05
CA GLU A 87 -8.41 -19.02 -2.36
C GLU A 87 -8.06 -19.87 -1.14
N ARG A 88 -7.81 -19.24 0.03
CA ARG A 88 -7.46 -19.95 1.28
C ARG A 88 -8.64 -20.70 1.87
N GLU A 89 -9.84 -20.13 1.79
CA GLU A 89 -11.06 -20.67 2.39
C GLU A 89 -11.93 -21.43 1.37
N ARG A 90 -11.41 -21.75 0.18
CA ARG A 90 -12.13 -22.46 -0.88
C ARG A 90 -12.82 -23.76 -0.43
N HIS A 91 -12.30 -24.40 0.62
CA HIS A 91 -12.85 -25.64 1.17
C HIS A 91 -13.80 -25.43 2.36
N ALA A 92 -13.95 -24.19 2.83
CA ALA A 92 -14.91 -23.84 3.86
C ALA A 92 -16.33 -23.83 3.29
N ASP A 93 -17.29 -24.27 4.10
CA ASP A 93 -18.67 -24.46 3.62
C ASP A 93 -19.35 -23.14 3.24
N TRP A 94 -18.95 -22.02 3.86
CA TRP A 94 -19.47 -20.69 3.52
C TRP A 94 -19.04 -20.20 2.13
N VAL A 95 -17.85 -20.57 1.64
CA VAL A 95 -17.40 -20.22 0.29
C VAL A 95 -18.19 -21.00 -0.76
N ARG A 96 -18.49 -22.28 -0.46
CA ARG A 96 -19.34 -23.11 -1.33
C ARG A 96 -20.77 -22.58 -1.43
N SER A 97 -21.38 -22.15 -0.32
CA SER A 97 -22.71 -21.53 -0.35
C SER A 97 -22.71 -20.20 -1.12
N GLU A 98 -21.67 -19.38 -0.96
CA GLU A 98 -21.58 -18.09 -1.65
C GLU A 98 -21.39 -18.25 -3.17
N LEU A 99 -20.56 -19.20 -3.60
CA LEU A 99 -20.39 -19.51 -5.02
C LEU A 99 -21.65 -20.10 -5.67
N ALA A 100 -22.42 -20.90 -4.92
CA ALA A 100 -23.71 -21.40 -5.37
C ALA A 100 -24.72 -20.25 -5.56
N ASN A 101 -24.80 -19.31 -4.62
CA ASN A 101 -25.67 -18.13 -4.72
C ASN A 101 -25.32 -17.24 -5.94
N ILE A 102 -24.03 -17.07 -6.24
CA ILE A 102 -23.58 -16.30 -7.43
C ILE A 102 -23.91 -17.05 -8.73
N GLY A 103 -23.91 -18.38 -8.70
CA GLY A 103 -24.31 -19.22 -9.83
C GLY A 103 -25.81 -19.19 -10.12
N GLU A 104 -26.65 -19.03 -9.09
CA GLU A 104 -28.11 -18.87 -9.24
C GLU A 104 -28.54 -17.45 -9.63
N ALA A 105 -27.70 -16.45 -9.37
CA ALA A 105 -27.97 -15.05 -9.70
C ALA A 105 -27.58 -14.64 -11.15
N ASN A 106 -26.95 -15.54 -11.91
CA ASN A 106 -26.62 -15.38 -13.34
C ASN A 106 -27.51 -16.26 -14.21
#